data_AF-A0A8H3M2S5-F1
#
_entry.id   AF-A0A8H3M2S5-F1
#
_cell.length_a   1.000
_cell.length_b   1.000
_cell.length_c   1.000
_cell.angle_alpha   90.00
_cell.angle_beta   90.00
_cell.angle_gamma   90.00
#
_symmetry.space_group_name_H-M   'P 1'
#
loop_
_entity.id
_entity.type
_entity.pdbx_description
1 polymer ?
#
loop_
_entity_poly.entity_id
_entity_poly.type
_entity_poly.pdbx_seq_one_letter_code
_entity_poly.pdbx_strand_id
1 'polypeptide(L)'
;MLPKSDLCKTCETKKIDIQYIIQHEKKLELTEDYLIHLKRAQQERDYYNSNITNAIEDGKNNPNSSGSQHYLNGEGFQYYDFKKYFQKFKKLPNIQSTRSLSLKRQEELYNEIAPYVDLPFRDITCLKPQSN
;
A
#
# COMPACT_ATOMS: atom_id res chain seq x y z
N MET A 1 10.43 23.62 -13.56
CA MET A 1 9.38 22.86 -12.85
C MET A 1 9.82 22.70 -11.42
N LEU A 2 8.95 22.93 -10.43
CA LEU A 2 9.28 22.63 -9.03
C LEU A 2 9.43 21.11 -8.86
N PRO A 3 10.36 20.63 -8.00
CA PRO A 3 10.44 19.22 -7.68
C PRO A 3 9.09 18.71 -7.19
N LYS A 4 8.66 17.53 -7.66
CA LYS A 4 7.52 16.86 -7.06
C LYS A 4 7.87 16.55 -5.60
N SER A 5 6.98 16.92 -4.70
CA SER A 5 7.11 16.63 -3.28
C SER A 5 7.00 15.13 -3.04
N ASP A 6 7.81 14.62 -2.11
CA ASP A 6 7.70 13.23 -1.62
C ASP A 6 6.55 13.06 -0.60
N LEU A 7 5.81 14.12 -0.30
CA LEU A 7 4.68 14.10 0.62
C LEU A 7 3.40 13.62 -0.09
N CYS A 8 2.54 12.91 0.66
CA CYS A 8 1.19 12.63 0.17
C CYS A 8 0.37 13.94 0.09
N LYS A 9 -0.66 13.96 -0.77
CA LYS A 9 -1.54 15.12 -0.96
C LYS A 9 -2.07 15.69 0.35
N THR A 10 -2.43 14.83 1.31
CA THR A 10 -2.93 15.23 2.64
C THR A 10 -1.86 15.98 3.45
N CYS A 11 -0.61 15.52 3.43
CA CYS A 11 0.51 16.20 4.10
C CYS A 11 0.83 17.53 3.44
N GLU A 12 0.78 17.60 2.10
CA GLU A 12 0.99 18.86 1.37
C GLU A 12 -0.08 19.90 1.74
N THR A 13 -1.36 19.52 1.67
CA THR A 13 -2.48 20.40 2.02
C THR A 13 -2.36 20.90 3.46
N LYS A 14 -2.20 20.00 4.44
CA LYS A 14 -2.08 20.39 5.86
C LYS A 14 -0.87 21.31 6.10
N LYS A 15 0.25 21.09 5.41
CA LYS A 15 1.45 21.93 5.55
C LYS A 15 1.21 23.34 4.98
N ILE A 16 0.53 23.46 3.85
CA ILE A 16 0.13 24.76 3.28
C ILE A 16 -0.85 25.46 4.23
N ASP A 17 -1.87 24.76 4.72
CA ASP A 17 -2.86 25.34 5.64
C ASP A 17 -2.20 25.89 6.92
N ILE A 18 -1.29 25.12 7.53
CA ILE A 18 -0.52 25.57 8.72
C ILE A 18 0.38 26.77 8.40
N GLN A 19 0.95 26.84 7.19
CA GLN A 19 1.85 27.91 6.79
C GLN A 19 1.13 29.26 6.64
N TYR A 20 -0.07 29.24 6.06
CA TYR A 20 -0.80 30.47 5.72
C TYR A 20 -1.86 30.89 6.75
N ILE A 21 -2.17 30.06 7.75
CA ILE A 21 -3.16 30.41 8.76
C ILE A 21 -2.63 31.45 9.75
N ILE A 22 -3.44 32.48 9.99
CA ILE A 22 -3.09 33.64 10.83
C ILE A 22 -3.69 33.50 12.25
N GLN A 23 -4.79 32.73 12.38
CA GLN A 23 -5.45 32.48 13.67
C GLN A 23 -4.70 31.42 14.46
N HIS A 24 -4.19 31.80 15.63
CA HIS A 24 -3.33 30.94 16.45
C HIS A 24 -4.02 29.64 16.92
N GLU A 25 -5.27 29.73 17.38
CA GLU A 25 -6.02 28.55 17.84
C GLU A 25 -6.23 27.52 16.72
N LYS A 26 -6.63 27.97 15.53
CA LYS A 26 -6.77 27.08 14.36
C LYS A 26 -5.43 26.54 13.88
N LYS A 27 -4.35 27.32 14.01
CA LYS A 27 -2.99 26.85 13.69
C LYS A 27 -2.58 25.70 14.60
N LEU A 28 -2.91 25.80 15.89
CA LEU A 28 -2.65 24.76 16.88
C LEU A 28 -3.41 23.49 16.52
N GLU A 29 -4.72 23.61 16.30
CA GLU A 29 -5.59 22.49 15.91
C GLU A 29 -5.07 21.79 14.64
N LEU A 30 -4.82 22.53 13.56
CA LEU A 30 -4.29 21.96 12.32
C LEU A 30 -2.92 21.28 12.50
N THR A 31 -2.08 21.80 13.40
CA THR A 31 -0.77 21.23 13.70
C THR A 31 -0.91 19.90 14.43
N GLU A 32 -1.76 19.82 15.45
CA GLU A 32 -2.08 18.55 16.14
C GLU A 32 -2.60 17.51 15.16
N ASP A 33 -3.52 17.95 14.30
CA ASP A 33 -4.16 17.11 13.30
C ASP A 33 -3.18 16.61 12.22
N TYR A 34 -2.15 17.40 11.91
CA TYR A 34 -1.04 17.00 11.05
C TYR A 34 -0.11 16.00 11.74
N LEU A 35 0.23 16.21 13.01
CA LEU A 35 1.05 15.28 13.80
C LEU A 35 0.37 13.92 13.96
N ILE A 36 -0.95 13.89 14.18
CA ILE A 36 -1.73 12.65 14.25
C ILE A 36 -1.63 11.89 12.91
N HIS A 37 -1.75 12.59 11.79
CA HIS A 37 -1.63 11.97 10.47
C HIS A 37 -0.22 11.39 10.25
N LEU A 38 0.83 12.13 10.59
CA LEU A 38 2.21 11.64 10.50
C LEU A 38 2.45 10.40 11.36
N LYS A 39 1.92 10.39 12.58
CA LYS A 39 2.03 9.23 13.48
C LYS A 39 1.35 7.98 12.91
N ARG A 40 0.17 8.13 12.31
CA ARG A 40 -0.53 7.02 11.64
C ARG A 40 0.27 6.49 10.46
N ALA A 41 0.79 7.38 9.62
CA ALA A 41 1.63 6.99 8.48
C ALA A 41 2.92 6.25 8.91
N GLN A 42 3.50 6.64 10.05
CA GLN A 42 4.64 5.93 10.64
C GLN A 42 4.25 4.53 11.10
N GLN A 43 3.12 4.39 11.81
CA GLN A 43 2.63 3.08 12.28
C GLN A 43 2.34 2.12 11.12
N GLU A 44 1.75 2.61 10.03
CA GLU A 44 1.51 1.80 8.83
C GLU A 44 2.82 1.31 8.21
N ARG A 45 3.82 2.20 8.09
CA ARG A 45 5.17 1.84 7.61
C ARG A 45 5.81 0.76 8.48
N ASP A 46 5.76 0.93 9.79
CA ASP A 46 6.35 -0.01 10.75
C ASP A 46 5.66 -1.38 10.67
N TYR A 47 4.34 -1.40 10.47
CA TYR A 47 3.57 -2.63 10.24
C TYR A 47 4.01 -3.35 8.96
N TYR A 48 4.13 -2.65 7.83
CA TYR A 48 4.59 -3.26 6.58
C TYR A 48 6.02 -3.78 6.69
N ASN A 49 6.93 -3.01 7.29
CA ASN A 49 8.31 -3.43 7.50
C ASN A 49 8.38 -4.69 8.38
N SER A 50 7.58 -4.75 9.44
CA SER A 50 7.49 -5.92 10.32
C SER A 50 7.02 -7.16 9.55
N ASN A 51 6.00 -7.01 8.70
CA ASN A 51 5.51 -8.13 7.87
C ASN A 51 6.53 -8.60 6.84
N ILE A 52 7.30 -7.69 6.23
CA ILE A 52 8.40 -8.05 5.32
C ILE A 52 9.46 -8.86 6.06
N THR A 53 9.88 -8.40 7.23
CA THR A 53 10.84 -9.12 8.09
C THR A 53 10.33 -10.51 8.44
N ASN A 54 9.08 -10.63 8.89
CA ASN A 54 8.47 -11.92 9.23
C ASN A 54 8.41 -12.85 8.01
N ALA A 55 8.05 -12.34 6.83
CA ALA A 55 8.01 -13.14 5.61
C ALA A 55 9.39 -13.67 5.20
N ILE A 56 10.45 -12.87 5.39
CA ILE A 56 11.84 -13.28 5.15
C ILE A 56 12.25 -14.38 6.14
N GLU A 57 11.92 -14.23 7.42
CA GLU A 57 12.24 -15.22 8.46
C GLU A 57 11.48 -16.54 8.27
N ASP A 58 10.18 -16.47 7.99
CA ASP A 58 9.35 -17.64 7.66
C ASP A 58 9.91 -18.38 6.43
N GLY A 59 10.39 -17.64 5.43
CA GLY A 59 11.06 -18.20 4.26
C GLY A 59 12.35 -18.96 4.61
N LYS A 60 13.18 -18.41 5.50
CA LYS A 60 14.42 -19.05 5.97
C LYS A 60 14.15 -20.32 6.78
N ASN A 61 13.08 -20.35 7.57
CA ASN A 61 12.77 -21.44 8.48
C ASN A 61 11.94 -22.58 7.85
N ASN A 62 11.64 -22.51 6.54
CA ASN A 62 10.84 -23.53 5.85
C ASN A 62 11.64 -24.84 5.66
N PRO A 63 11.24 -25.96 6.30
CA PRO A 63 11.95 -27.24 6.23
C PRO A 63 11.83 -27.94 4.86
N ASN A 64 10.97 -27.46 3.96
CA ASN A 64 10.84 -27.97 2.59
C ASN A 64 11.85 -27.34 1.61
N SER A 65 13.04 -26.96 2.07
CA SER A 65 14.06 -26.28 1.26
C SER A 65 14.66 -27.16 0.15
N SER A 66 14.27 -28.43 0.04
CA SER A 66 14.70 -29.38 -1.00
C SER A 66 14.08 -29.16 -2.39
N GLY A 67 13.59 -27.97 -2.71
CA GLY A 67 13.00 -27.68 -4.04
C GLY A 67 13.20 -26.26 -4.55
N SER A 68 14.00 -25.43 -3.87
CA SER A 68 14.16 -24.02 -4.23
C SER A 68 15.63 -23.59 -4.31
N GLN A 69 16.56 -24.53 -4.53
CA GLN A 69 17.87 -24.20 -5.07
C GLN A 69 17.72 -23.94 -6.56
N HIS A 70 17.62 -22.69 -6.99
CA HIS A 70 18.12 -22.31 -8.31
C HIS A 70 18.72 -20.90 -8.21
N TYR A 71 20.05 -20.88 -8.21
CA TYR A 71 20.87 -19.69 -8.32
C TYR A 71 20.78 -19.12 -9.74
N LEU A 72 20.85 -17.79 -9.80
CA LEU A 72 21.05 -17.00 -11.01
C LEU A 72 22.40 -17.33 -11.66
N ASN A 73 22.35 -17.99 -12.81
CA ASN A 73 23.27 -17.75 -13.93
C ASN A 73 22.58 -16.85 -14.97
N GLY A 74 21.95 -15.78 -14.50
CA GLY A 74 21.26 -14.79 -15.32
C GLY A 74 19.75 -15.04 -15.42
N GLU A 75 18.99 -14.05 -14.95
CA GLU A 75 17.56 -13.81 -15.19
C GLU A 75 16.54 -14.83 -14.64
N GLY A 76 16.06 -14.58 -13.41
CA GLY A 76 14.82 -15.19 -12.92
C GLY A 76 14.44 -14.76 -11.49
N PHE A 77 13.19 -14.32 -11.31
CA PHE A 77 12.56 -14.13 -10.00
C PHE A 77 11.80 -15.40 -9.61
N GLN A 78 12.04 -15.90 -8.40
CA GLN A 78 11.26 -17.00 -7.84
C GLN A 78 9.90 -16.44 -7.42
N TYR A 79 8.84 -16.74 -8.18
CA TYR A 79 7.49 -16.39 -7.75
C TYR A 79 7.20 -17.14 -6.46
N TYR A 80 7.16 -16.41 -5.35
CA TYR A 80 6.49 -16.88 -4.15
C TYR A 80 5.08 -17.26 -4.59
N ASP A 81 4.67 -18.52 -4.36
CA ASP A 81 3.32 -18.96 -4.70
C ASP A 81 2.33 -18.31 -3.72
N PHE A 82 2.05 -17.03 -3.98
CA PHE A 82 1.15 -16.21 -3.21
C PHE A 82 -0.23 -16.87 -3.16
N LYS A 83 -0.63 -17.62 -4.18
CA LYS A 83 -1.89 -18.36 -4.20
C LYS A 83 -1.94 -19.41 -3.09
N LYS A 84 -0.86 -20.16 -2.88
CA LYS A 84 -0.75 -21.14 -1.78
C LYS A 84 -0.65 -20.48 -0.41
N TYR A 85 0.06 -19.35 -0.30
CA TYR A 85 0.14 -18.57 0.93
C TYR A 85 -1.24 -17.99 1.32
N PHE A 86 -1.95 -17.39 0.38
CA PHE A 86 -3.28 -16.82 0.57
C PHE A 86 -4.36 -17.89 0.84
N GLN A 87 -4.20 -19.11 0.32
CA GLN A 87 -5.07 -20.26 0.65
C GLN A 87 -4.98 -20.70 2.12
N LYS A 88 -3.84 -20.46 2.79
CA LYS A 88 -3.68 -20.76 4.22
C LYS A 88 -4.60 -19.88 5.09
N PHE A 89 -4.95 -18.69 4.61
CA PHE A 89 -5.96 -17.83 5.20
C PHE A 89 -7.34 -18.26 4.67
N LYS A 90 -7.93 -19.31 5.28
CA LYS A 90 -9.27 -19.84 4.92
C LYS A 90 -10.40 -18.81 4.93
N LYS A 91 -10.17 -17.62 5.48
CA LYS A 91 -10.92 -16.40 5.19
C LYS A 91 -9.92 -15.34 4.79
N LEU A 92 -9.75 -15.13 3.49
CA LEU A 92 -9.26 -13.84 3.01
C LEU A 92 -10.15 -12.79 3.67
N PRO A 93 -9.60 -11.77 4.38
CA PRO A 93 -10.42 -10.66 4.85
C PRO A 93 -11.16 -10.19 3.62
N ASN A 94 -12.49 -10.29 3.67
CA ASN A 94 -13.41 -10.07 2.57
C ASN A 94 -12.87 -8.89 1.78
N ILE A 95 -12.15 -9.16 0.67
CA ILE A 95 -11.51 -8.13 -0.13
C ILE A 95 -12.71 -7.38 -0.63
N GLN A 96 -12.94 -6.24 0.04
CA GLN A 96 -14.17 -5.49 0.01
C GLN A 96 -14.73 -5.58 -1.39
N SER A 97 -15.79 -6.41 -1.52
CA SER A 97 -16.51 -6.60 -2.78
C SER A 97 -16.58 -5.24 -3.41
N THR A 98 -16.12 -5.10 -4.64
CA THR A 98 -15.87 -3.81 -5.31
C THR A 98 -17.06 -2.84 -5.30
N ARG A 99 -18.23 -3.33 -4.87
CA ARG A 99 -19.39 -2.57 -4.38
C ARG A 99 -19.19 -1.66 -3.15
N SER A 100 -18.12 -1.75 -2.36
CA SER A 100 -17.92 -0.88 -1.19
C SER A 100 -16.87 0.23 -1.35
N LEU A 101 -16.17 0.28 -2.49
CA LEU A 101 -15.25 1.39 -2.78
C LEU A 101 -16.00 2.53 -3.46
N SER A 102 -15.76 3.77 -3.03
CA SER A 102 -16.31 4.95 -3.71
C SER A 102 -15.79 5.04 -5.15
N LEU A 103 -16.58 5.64 -6.05
CA LEU A 103 -16.20 5.81 -7.45
C LEU A 103 -14.82 6.47 -7.60
N LYS A 104 -14.59 7.54 -6.83
CA LYS A 104 -13.29 8.24 -6.79
C LYS A 104 -12.14 7.31 -6.41
N ARG A 105 -12.36 6.41 -5.44
CA ARG A 105 -11.33 5.45 -5.03
C ARG A 105 -11.08 4.39 -6.09
N GLN A 106 -12.10 3.97 -6.82
CA GLN A 106 -11.96 3.03 -7.95
C GLN A 106 -11.17 3.68 -9.10
N GLU A 107 -11.46 4.94 -9.43
CA GLU A 107 -10.73 5.70 -10.45
C GLU A 107 -9.25 5.87 -10.11
N GLU A 108 -8.93 6.20 -8.85
CA GLU A 108 -7.53 6.28 -8.39
C GLU A 108 -6.81 4.92 -8.53
N LEU A 109 -7.44 3.83 -8.09
CA LEU A 109 -6.85 2.49 -8.20
C LEU A 109 -6.66 2.06 -9.67
N TYR A 110 -7.59 2.40 -10.55
CA TYR A 110 -7.52 2.06 -11.96
C TYR A 110 -6.47 2.90 -12.72
N ASN A 111 -6.44 4.21 -12.51
CA ASN A 111 -5.58 5.12 -13.29
C ASN A 111 -4.14 5.17 -12.77
N GLU A 112 -3.95 5.16 -11.44
CA GLU A 112 -2.64 5.42 -10.83
C GLU A 112 -1.93 4.13 -10.40
N ILE A 113 -2.68 3.08 -10.02
CA ILE A 113 -2.10 1.85 -9.44
C ILE A 113 -2.04 0.71 -10.46
N ALA A 114 -3.06 0.54 -11.31
CA ALA A 114 -3.15 -0.58 -12.27
C ALA A 114 -1.91 -0.77 -13.17
N PRO A 115 -1.22 0.28 -13.66
CA PRO A 115 0.00 0.10 -14.48
C PRO A 115 1.11 -0.68 -13.78
N TYR A 116 1.15 -0.66 -12.45
CA TYR A 116 2.16 -1.28 -11.61
C TYR A 116 1.74 -2.64 -11.04
N VAL A 117 0.55 -3.13 -11.38
CA VAL A 117 0.02 -4.42 -10.92
C VAL A 117 0.08 -5.46 -12.04
N ASP A 118 0.62 -6.63 -11.74
CA ASP A 118 0.73 -7.75 -12.67
C ASP A 118 -0.65 -8.27 -13.12
N LEU A 119 -0.68 -8.81 -14.34
CA LEU A 119 -1.89 -9.14 -15.08
C LEU A 119 -2.80 -10.25 -14.52
N PRO A 120 -2.45 -11.12 -13.55
CA PRO A 120 -3.47 -11.94 -12.90
C PRO A 120 -4.16 -11.23 -11.72
N PHE A 121 -3.59 -10.14 -11.19
CA PHE A 121 -4.10 -9.47 -9.99
C PHE A 121 -4.77 -8.13 -10.30
N ARG A 122 -4.39 -7.48 -11.41
CA ARG A 122 -4.90 -6.19 -11.85
C ARG A 122 -6.43 -6.16 -11.92
N ASP A 123 -7.02 -7.19 -12.51
CA ASP A 123 -8.48 -7.27 -12.69
C ASP A 123 -9.23 -7.55 -11.37
N ILE A 124 -8.53 -7.96 -10.32
CA ILE A 124 -9.11 -8.21 -9.00
C ILE A 124 -8.94 -6.98 -8.09
N THR A 125 -7.79 -6.30 -8.17
CA THR A 125 -7.43 -5.20 -7.26
C THR A 125 -7.76 -3.81 -7.81
N CYS A 126 -7.81 -3.67 -9.13
CA CYS A 126 -7.95 -2.40 -9.84
C CYS A 126 -9.04 -2.54 -10.91
N LEU A 127 -10.26 -2.95 -10.51
CA LEU A 127 -11.37 -3.07 -11.45
C LEU A 127 -11.63 -1.73 -12.15
N LYS A 128 -11.93 -1.83 -13.44
CA LYS A 128 -12.37 -0.68 -14.23
C LYS A 128 -13.67 -0.13 -13.63
N PRO A 129 -13.73 1.15 -13.25
CA PRO A 129 -14.97 1.73 -12.73
C PRO A 129 -16.06 1.64 -13.78
N GLN A 130 -17.23 1.14 -13.41
CA GLN A 130 -18.40 1.15 -14.29
C GLN A 130 -19.04 2.53 -14.22
N SER A 131 -19.03 3.24 -15.34
CA SER A 131 -19.85 4.44 -15.53
C SER A 131 -21.31 4.02 -15.55
N ASN A 132 -22.07 4.38 -14.50
CA ASN A 132 -23.53 4.43 -14.59
C ASN A 132 -23.95 5.54 -15.57
#